data_AF-A0AAT9KQ02-F1
#
_entry.id   AF-A0AAT9KQ02-F1
#
_cell.length_a   1.000
_cell.length_b   1.000
_cell.length_c   1.000
_cell.angle_alpha   90.00
_cell.angle_beta   90.00
_cell.angle_gamma   90.00
#
_symmetry.space_group_name_H-M   'P 1'
#
loop_
_entity.id
_entity.type
_entity.pdbx_description
1 polymer ?
#
loop_
_entity_poly.entity_id
_entity_poly.type
_entity_poly.pdbx_seq_one_letter_code
_entity_poly.pdbx_strand_id
1 'polypeptide(L)'
;MTVEGTVSGLEERVAGRAWTVRLDAADRGGATVRVSCSRPACTPQVLPTAAAGRTAAVAHLATHLRAASGPRPEAYCACRAEECHTHIRDAGPRERAVPSRCGGPVVMAVINDRQGRWWRALECCARCAAAHSSAKIVATAPAAAPATAGPVATRPHPAAGARAGADRPAGAIGPHFSHAPSSTAPATQGVPVPQGVPAPRTPKPRRSRRYGKIAQRIVPHDLHPVALRDELIELGDLFRAYQQRPEPDLAELADLHSRKAKAFRIWAEVSGVTELVLEARRAEQAADAALLQHQQRTGQSPVGEGEVTNRLLPGLTQWEHARTVLAHVAEHTPLPGPEARLMAVMLTLRSALTGTGNLVGQDVRGLPLTDPEELIGRLVDSGWLSIPGTADDLLESRPESPTPITIPSLMPGEDGQGPFDFGRKTRPKLSGWAQRVVGDKKLRKKKTGAATRLLALALAVRTSTDGRLGADGEGIDVAALTSWCAVEPDELEPLVEQLTAADWLAEAAVTDGRLTGRLAERVLQVSCPLP
;
A
#
# COMPACT_ATOMS: atom_id res chain seq x y z
N MET A 1 13.07 36.25 48.91
CA MET A 1 11.63 36.05 48.65
C MET A 1 11.47 35.95 47.15
N THR A 2 11.89 34.88 46.45
CA THR A 2 11.38 33.49 46.50
C THR A 2 9.86 33.41 46.41
N VAL A 3 9.36 33.19 45.20
CA VAL A 3 8.18 32.33 44.98
C VAL A 3 8.58 31.34 43.89
N GLU A 4 8.64 30.08 44.30
CA GLU A 4 8.92 28.89 43.51
C GLU A 4 7.83 28.66 42.47
N GLY A 5 8.25 28.44 41.23
CA GLY A 5 7.46 27.77 40.20
C GLY A 5 8.08 26.42 39.92
N THR A 6 7.71 25.42 40.72
CA THR A 6 8.05 24.01 40.53
C THR A 6 7.48 23.50 39.21
N VAL A 7 8.28 23.53 38.14
CA VAL A 7 8.04 22.69 36.95
C VAL A 7 8.48 21.27 37.31
N SER A 8 7.58 20.56 37.99
CA SER A 8 7.72 19.15 38.28
C SER A 8 7.67 18.35 36.98
N GLY A 9 8.75 17.60 36.70
CA GLY A 9 8.69 16.39 35.87
C GLY A 9 8.67 16.56 34.35
N LEU A 10 9.60 17.32 33.76
CA LEU A 10 10.12 16.92 32.45
C LEU A 10 11.04 15.71 32.70
N GLU A 11 10.46 14.51 32.72
CA GLU A 11 11.24 13.26 32.62
C GLU A 11 12.29 13.45 31.52
N GLU A 12 13.56 13.39 31.92
CA GLU A 12 14.72 13.54 31.05
C GLU A 12 14.75 12.34 30.10
N ARG A 13 14.07 12.48 28.96
CA ARG A 13 13.79 11.40 28.02
C ARG A 13 15.04 11.07 27.19
N VAL A 14 15.46 9.82 27.24
CA VAL A 14 16.73 9.34 26.64
C VAL A 14 16.56 9.07 25.14
N ALA A 15 17.52 9.51 24.32
CA ALA A 15 17.51 9.21 22.88
C ALA A 15 17.76 7.71 22.62
N GLY A 16 17.06 7.17 21.61
CA GLY A 16 17.25 5.80 21.13
C GLY A 16 18.68 5.57 20.63
N ARG A 17 19.26 4.41 20.96
CA ARG A 17 20.59 4.01 20.49
C ARG A 17 20.60 3.69 19.00
N ALA A 18 21.72 3.97 18.34
CA ALA A 18 21.96 3.57 16.95
C ALA A 18 23.42 3.14 16.74
N TRP A 19 23.60 2.05 15.98
CA TRP A 19 24.90 1.49 15.61
C TRP A 19 24.88 1.15 14.14
N THR A 20 25.84 1.68 13.37
CA THR A 20 25.97 1.39 11.95
C THR A 20 27.30 0.70 11.71
N VAL A 21 27.24 -0.47 11.06
CA VAL A 21 28.42 -1.18 10.54
C VAL A 21 28.42 -1.05 9.03
N ARG A 22 29.53 -0.58 8.46
CA ARG A 22 29.70 -0.35 7.02
C ARG A 22 30.75 -1.29 6.45
N LEU A 23 30.57 -1.64 5.19
CA LEU A 23 31.50 -2.39 4.36
C LEU A 23 31.90 -1.51 3.18
N ASP A 24 33.13 -0.98 3.23
CA ASP A 24 33.68 -0.11 2.21
C ASP A 24 34.84 -0.83 1.48
N ALA A 25 35.14 -0.48 0.23
CA ALA A 25 36.33 -1.01 -0.44
C ALA A 25 37.60 -0.49 0.28
N ALA A 26 38.56 -1.38 0.55
CA ALA A 26 39.80 -0.98 1.23
C ALA A 26 40.81 -0.37 0.26
N ASP A 27 40.79 -0.79 -1.01
CA ASP A 27 41.61 -0.32 -2.12
C ASP A 27 40.77 -0.10 -3.39
N ARG A 28 41.19 0.81 -4.27
CA ARG A 28 40.49 1.03 -5.55
C ARG A 28 40.85 -0.11 -6.51
N GLY A 29 39.91 -1.00 -6.76
CA GLY A 29 40.03 -2.07 -7.76
C GLY A 29 40.49 -3.43 -7.21
N GLY A 30 40.69 -3.56 -5.89
CA GLY A 30 41.00 -4.82 -5.24
C GLY A 30 39.77 -5.52 -4.63
N ALA A 31 39.93 -6.80 -4.28
CA ALA A 31 38.90 -7.60 -3.62
C ALA A 31 38.80 -7.31 -2.10
N THR A 32 39.73 -6.52 -1.56
CA THR A 32 39.84 -6.27 -0.13
C THR A 32 38.82 -5.25 0.34
N VAL A 33 38.23 -5.51 1.50
CA VAL A 33 37.13 -4.71 2.06
C VAL A 33 37.43 -4.32 3.49
N ARG A 34 36.99 -3.13 3.89
CA ARG A 34 37.10 -2.60 5.24
C ARG A 34 35.72 -2.62 5.90
N VAL A 35 35.63 -3.27 7.05
CA VAL A 35 34.48 -3.20 7.94
C VAL A 35 34.74 -2.13 8.99
N SER A 36 33.86 -1.13 9.08
CA SER A 36 33.93 -0.05 10.07
C SER A 36 32.62 0.05 10.87
N CYS A 37 32.70 0.49 12.11
CA CYS A 37 31.54 0.65 12.99
C CYS A 37 31.45 2.10 13.47
N SER A 38 30.23 2.63 13.61
CA SER A 38 29.99 4.00 14.08
C SER A 38 30.32 4.20 15.57
N ARG A 39 30.67 3.14 16.32
CA ARG A 39 31.15 3.26 17.70
C ARG A 39 32.67 3.47 17.74
N PRO A 40 33.16 4.50 18.45
CA PRO A 40 34.59 4.79 18.53
C PRO A 40 35.41 3.70 19.25
N ALA A 41 34.76 2.87 20.08
CA ALA A 41 35.40 1.75 20.77
C ALA A 41 35.65 0.52 19.86
N CYS A 42 35.23 0.55 18.60
CA CYS A 42 35.36 -0.57 17.67
C CYS A 42 36.48 -0.33 16.67
N THR A 43 37.49 -1.21 16.66
CA THR A 43 38.58 -1.14 15.68
C THR A 43 38.10 -1.62 14.30
N PRO A 44 38.33 -0.86 13.22
CA PRO A 44 38.06 -1.30 11.85
C PRO A 44 38.86 -2.57 11.49
N GLN A 45 38.28 -3.43 10.67
CA GLN A 45 38.90 -4.67 10.21
C GLN A 45 39.01 -4.69 8.69
N VAL A 46 40.15 -5.13 8.15
CA VAL A 46 40.35 -5.33 6.71
C VAL A 46 40.31 -6.83 6.41
N LEU A 47 39.52 -7.20 5.40
CA LEU A 47 39.23 -8.59 5.05
C LEU A 47 39.47 -8.81 3.54
N PRO A 48 39.86 -10.02 3.14
CA PRO A 48 40.33 -10.28 1.77
C PRO A 48 39.22 -10.31 0.72
N THR A 49 37.96 -10.49 1.12
CA THR A 49 36.82 -10.58 0.20
C THR A 49 35.57 -9.92 0.76
N ALA A 50 34.69 -9.44 -0.13
CA ALA A 50 33.39 -8.89 0.25
C ALA A 50 32.51 -9.88 1.03
N ALA A 51 32.57 -11.18 0.70
CA ALA A 51 31.83 -12.21 1.42
C ALA A 51 32.29 -12.34 2.87
N ALA A 52 33.60 -12.43 3.11
CA ALA A 52 34.17 -12.43 4.46
C ALA A 52 33.82 -11.13 5.22
N GLY A 53 33.87 -9.99 4.52
CA GLY A 53 33.44 -8.69 5.03
C GLY A 53 32.00 -8.65 5.52
N ARG A 54 31.05 -9.18 4.72
CA ARG A 54 29.63 -9.25 5.12
C ARG A 54 29.44 -10.13 6.35
N THR A 55 30.06 -11.31 6.39
CA THR A 55 29.99 -12.21 7.53
C THR A 55 30.54 -11.56 8.81
N ALA A 56 31.69 -10.89 8.71
CA ALA A 56 32.29 -10.18 9.84
C ALA A 56 31.42 -8.99 10.31
N ALA A 57 30.83 -8.24 9.39
CA ALA A 57 29.96 -7.11 9.73
C ALA A 57 28.68 -7.55 10.47
N VAL A 58 28.04 -8.64 10.03
CA VAL A 58 26.87 -9.22 10.71
C VAL A 58 27.25 -9.76 12.09
N ALA A 59 28.35 -10.50 12.19
CA ALA A 59 28.85 -11.02 13.47
C ALA A 59 29.18 -9.88 14.45
N HIS A 60 29.80 -8.80 13.96
CA HIS A 60 30.12 -7.61 14.74
C HIS A 60 28.87 -6.91 15.26
N LEU A 61 27.85 -6.72 14.40
CA LEU A 61 26.58 -6.12 14.82
C LEU A 61 25.84 -6.99 15.85
N ALA A 62 25.87 -8.32 15.68
CA ALA A 62 25.29 -9.25 16.64
C ALA A 62 25.96 -9.17 18.03
N THR A 63 27.25 -8.85 18.10
CA THR A 63 27.93 -8.60 19.37
C THR A 63 27.41 -7.32 20.06
N HIS A 64 27.17 -6.24 19.31
CA HIS A 64 26.54 -5.03 19.89
C HIS A 64 25.12 -5.30 20.38
N LEU A 65 24.34 -6.08 19.63
CA LEU A 65 22.98 -6.45 20.03
C LEU A 65 22.94 -7.31 21.30
N ARG A 66 23.90 -8.23 21.46
CA ARG A 66 24.02 -9.07 22.68
C ARG A 66 24.54 -8.29 23.89
N ALA A 67 25.45 -7.34 23.67
CA ALA A 67 26.00 -6.49 24.73
C ALA A 67 25.02 -5.38 25.16
N ALA A 68 24.05 -5.04 24.32
CA ALA A 68 23.02 -4.08 24.66
C ALA A 68 21.96 -4.70 25.56
N SER A 69 21.74 -4.12 26.75
CA SER A 69 20.47 -4.29 27.46
C SER A 69 19.34 -3.87 26.52
N GLY A 70 18.27 -4.66 26.43
CA GLY A 70 17.19 -4.55 25.44
C GLY A 70 16.56 -3.16 25.28
N PRO A 71 15.58 -3.00 24.37
CA PRO A 71 14.98 -1.70 24.08
C PRO A 71 14.38 -1.08 25.34
N ARG A 72 14.75 0.17 25.60
CA ARG A 72 14.36 0.93 26.79
C ARG A 72 12.96 1.52 26.60
N PRO A 73 11.99 1.21 27.48
CA PRO A 73 10.63 1.74 27.38
C PRO A 73 10.57 3.28 27.37
N GLU A 74 11.53 3.92 28.05
CA GLU A 74 11.65 5.38 28.20
C GLU A 74 12.37 6.06 27.00
N ALA A 75 12.87 5.30 26.04
CA ALA A 75 13.62 5.85 24.90
C ALA A 75 12.71 6.41 23.80
N TYR A 76 13.08 7.56 23.23
CA TYR A 76 12.47 8.06 21.99
C TYR A 76 13.06 7.40 20.76
N CYS A 77 12.29 7.33 19.67
CA CYS A 77 12.79 6.90 18.36
C CYS A 77 14.06 7.68 18.02
N ALA A 78 15.17 6.98 17.76
CA ALA A 78 16.43 7.59 17.29
C ALA A 78 16.22 8.49 16.04
N CYS A 79 15.11 8.26 15.35
CA CYS A 79 14.54 8.96 14.20
C CYS A 79 14.26 10.47 14.44
N ARG A 80 14.14 10.89 15.70
CA ARG A 80 13.97 12.30 16.09
C ARG A 80 15.26 13.12 15.95
N ALA A 81 16.43 12.46 15.98
CA ALA A 81 17.73 13.13 15.88
C ALA A 81 18.20 13.41 14.44
N GLU A 82 17.59 12.76 13.43
CA GLU A 82 18.03 12.84 12.02
C GLU A 82 16.91 13.25 11.05
N GLU A 83 15.84 13.90 11.52
CA GLU A 83 14.73 14.40 10.67
C GLU A 83 14.21 13.36 9.65
N CYS A 84 13.91 12.15 10.13
CA CYS A 84 13.47 11.06 9.27
C CYS A 84 12.20 11.44 8.46
N HIS A 85 12.25 11.32 7.13
CA HIS A 85 11.20 11.63 6.14
C HIS A 85 9.79 11.06 6.44
N THR A 86 9.67 10.05 7.31
CA THR A 86 8.39 9.52 7.81
C THR A 86 7.72 10.39 8.87
N HIS A 87 8.42 11.38 9.43
CA HIS A 87 7.84 12.42 10.25
C HIS A 87 7.61 13.65 9.37
N ILE A 88 6.44 13.75 8.78
CA ILE A 88 5.97 15.02 8.22
C ILE A 88 5.82 15.97 9.41
N ARG A 89 6.57 17.08 9.41
CA ARG A 89 6.29 18.19 10.32
C ARG A 89 4.93 18.76 9.92
N ASP A 90 3.93 18.59 10.77
CA ASP A 90 2.78 19.48 10.72
C ASP A 90 3.23 20.83 11.26
N ALA A 91 3.69 21.71 10.36
CA ALA A 91 3.89 23.10 10.69
C ALA A 91 3.71 23.97 9.45
N GLY A 92 2.53 24.56 9.33
CA GLY A 92 2.40 25.89 8.76
C GLY A 92 3.19 26.92 9.59
N PRO A 93 3.51 28.09 9.03
CA PRO A 93 4.35 29.07 9.70
C PRO A 93 3.56 29.77 10.81
N ARG A 94 3.67 29.28 12.07
CA ARG A 94 3.59 30.03 13.36
C ARG A 94 3.03 29.29 14.60
N GLU A 95 2.97 27.96 14.64
CA GLU A 95 2.57 27.27 15.90
C GLU A 95 3.73 26.54 16.59
N ARG A 96 3.85 26.75 17.91
CA ARG A 96 4.83 26.10 18.79
C ARG A 96 4.73 24.58 18.63
N ALA A 97 5.89 23.95 18.41
CA ALA A 97 6.01 22.51 18.19
C ALA A 97 5.37 21.69 19.32
N VAL A 98 4.22 21.08 19.06
CA VAL A 98 3.71 19.98 19.87
C VAL A 98 4.52 18.73 19.49
N PRO A 99 5.15 18.02 20.44
CA PRO A 99 5.94 16.83 20.12
C PRO A 99 5.02 15.71 19.61
N SER A 100 5.02 15.49 18.30
CA SER A 100 4.31 14.40 17.62
C SER A 100 4.77 13.04 18.18
N ARG A 101 3.82 12.27 18.73
CA ARG A 101 4.10 11.02 19.44
C ARG A 101 4.45 9.88 18.47
N CYS A 102 5.53 9.17 18.76
CA CYS A 102 5.87 7.91 18.14
C CYS A 102 4.73 6.89 18.32
N GLY A 103 4.42 6.09 17.29
CA GLY A 103 3.33 5.12 17.32
C GLY A 103 3.81 3.69 17.60
N GLY A 104 3.29 3.06 18.65
CA GLY A 104 3.61 1.68 19.03
C GLY A 104 4.81 1.55 20.00
N PRO A 105 5.07 0.33 20.52
CA PRO A 105 6.14 0.10 21.49
C PRO A 105 7.53 0.40 20.89
N VAL A 106 8.48 0.73 21.76
CA VAL A 106 9.90 0.87 21.37
C VAL A 106 10.47 -0.52 21.07
N VAL A 107 11.14 -0.64 19.94
CA VAL A 107 11.77 -1.86 19.44
C VAL A 107 13.23 -1.59 19.13
N MET A 108 14.04 -2.64 19.23
CA MET A 108 15.35 -2.68 18.61
C MET A 108 15.17 -3.30 17.22
N ALA A 109 15.49 -2.54 16.18
CA ALA A 109 15.37 -2.97 14.79
C ALA A 109 16.73 -2.97 14.08
N VAL A 110 16.97 -3.98 13.25
CA VAL A 110 18.12 -4.05 12.35
C VAL A 110 17.67 -3.76 10.94
N ILE A 111 18.28 -2.78 10.29
CA ILE A 111 18.07 -2.40 8.90
C ILE A 111 19.35 -2.72 8.14
N ASN A 112 19.23 -3.36 6.98
CA ASN A 112 20.36 -3.54 6.08
C ASN A 112 20.11 -2.86 4.74
N ASP A 113 21.21 -2.44 4.11
CA ASP A 113 21.20 -2.09 2.69
C ASP A 113 20.88 -3.32 1.84
N ARG A 114 20.19 -3.11 0.72
CA ARG A 114 19.87 -4.19 -0.24
C ARG A 114 21.12 -4.79 -0.88
N GLN A 115 22.19 -4.00 -0.98
CA GLN A 115 23.47 -4.45 -1.51
C GLN A 115 24.40 -5.01 -0.42
N GLY A 116 23.94 -5.07 0.84
CA GLY A 116 24.74 -5.58 1.96
C GLY A 116 26.00 -4.76 2.25
N ARG A 117 25.96 -3.44 1.97
CA ARG A 117 27.08 -2.52 2.20
C ARG A 117 27.05 -1.86 3.57
N TRP A 118 25.92 -1.89 4.27
CA TRP A 118 25.84 -1.48 5.66
C TRP A 118 24.66 -2.13 6.38
N TRP A 119 24.78 -2.20 7.71
CA TRP A 119 23.74 -2.63 8.63
C TRP A 119 23.64 -1.63 9.78
N ARG A 120 22.43 -1.21 10.11
CA ARG A 120 22.14 -0.29 11.21
C ARG A 120 21.21 -0.97 12.19
N ALA A 121 21.67 -1.16 13.43
CA ALA A 121 20.78 -1.47 14.54
C ALA A 121 20.34 -0.14 15.18
N LEU A 122 19.04 0.02 15.40
CA LEU A 122 18.50 1.25 15.97
C LEU A 122 17.30 0.99 16.87
N GLU A 123 17.20 1.79 17.92
CA GLU A 123 16.09 1.81 18.88
C GLU A 123 15.02 2.80 18.38
N CYS A 124 13.89 2.29 17.89
CA CYS A 124 12.80 3.08 17.29
C CYS A 124 11.42 2.57 17.70
N CYS A 125 10.35 3.31 17.39
CA CYS A 125 9.00 2.76 17.57
C CYS A 125 8.67 1.73 16.48
N ALA A 126 7.78 0.78 16.80
CA ALA A 126 7.36 -0.28 15.89
C ALA A 126 6.85 0.25 14.54
N ARG A 127 6.18 1.42 14.52
CA ARG A 127 5.72 2.06 13.27
C ARG A 127 6.87 2.55 12.39
N CYS A 128 7.94 3.07 12.98
CA CYS A 128 9.14 3.48 12.23
C CYS A 128 9.92 2.25 11.74
N ALA A 129 9.99 1.17 12.53
CA ALA A 129 10.54 -0.09 12.04
C ALA A 129 9.76 -0.61 10.83
N ALA A 130 8.42 -0.63 10.89
CA ALA A 130 7.57 -1.10 9.79
C ALA A 130 7.67 -0.26 8.51
N ALA A 131 8.06 1.02 8.60
CA ALA A 131 8.26 1.87 7.43
C ALA A 131 9.51 1.49 6.60
N HIS A 132 10.46 0.77 7.20
CA HIS A 132 11.66 0.31 6.52
C HIS A 132 11.48 -1.12 5.98
N SER A 133 11.47 -1.28 4.66
CA SER A 133 11.23 -2.58 4.01
C SER A 133 12.25 -3.68 4.34
N SER A 134 13.44 -3.32 4.84
CA SER A 134 14.49 -4.25 5.26
C SER A 134 14.66 -4.33 6.79
N ALA A 135 13.78 -3.69 7.56
CA ALA A 135 13.85 -3.76 9.02
C ALA A 135 13.43 -5.13 9.53
N LYS A 136 14.24 -5.68 10.44
CA LYS A 136 13.90 -6.84 11.27
C LYS A 136 13.90 -6.42 12.73
N ILE A 137 12.78 -6.65 13.42
CA ILE A 137 12.68 -6.39 14.86
C ILE A 137 13.40 -7.54 15.59
N VAL A 138 14.41 -7.21 16.37
CA VAL A 138 15.22 -8.19 17.13
C VAL A 138 14.85 -8.23 18.61
N ALA A 139 14.23 -7.17 19.14
CA ALA A 139 13.67 -7.13 20.48
C ALA A 139 12.60 -6.03 20.59
N THR A 140 11.62 -6.21 21.48
CA THR A 140 10.58 -5.22 21.79
C THR A 140 10.62 -4.88 23.27
N ALA A 141 10.44 -3.61 23.62
CA ALA A 141 10.43 -3.16 25.01
C ALA A 141 9.19 -3.75 25.70
N PRO A 142 9.31 -4.24 26.95
CA PRO A 142 8.15 -4.64 27.72
C PRO A 142 7.22 -3.43 27.86
N ALA A 143 5.91 -3.65 27.67
CA ALA A 143 4.91 -2.60 27.85
C ALA A 143 5.03 -2.05 29.28
N ALA A 144 5.16 -0.73 29.42
CA ALA A 144 5.03 -0.11 30.73
C ALA A 144 3.66 -0.48 31.27
N ALA A 145 3.62 -1.22 32.39
CA ALA A 145 2.38 -1.47 33.09
C ALA A 145 1.71 -0.11 33.37
N PRO A 146 0.38 0.02 33.21
CA PRO A 146 -0.29 1.24 33.62
C PRO A 146 0.09 1.49 35.07
N ALA A 147 0.57 2.69 35.37
CA ALA A 147 0.81 3.12 36.73
C ALA A 147 -0.51 2.97 37.49
N THR A 148 -0.63 1.86 38.23
CA THR A 148 -1.68 1.69 39.22
C THR A 148 -1.53 2.85 40.18
N ALA A 149 -2.54 3.71 40.19
CA ALA A 149 -2.71 4.71 41.21
C ALA A 149 -2.61 4.02 42.58
N GLY A 150 -1.55 4.34 43.31
CA GLY A 150 -1.33 4.21 44.75
C GLY A 150 -1.72 2.87 45.43
N PRO A 151 -0.76 2.14 46.01
CA PRO A 151 -1.11 1.26 47.12
C PRO A 151 -1.46 2.14 48.32
N VAL A 152 -2.73 2.14 48.73
CA VAL A 152 -3.11 2.54 50.08
C VAL A 152 -2.38 1.59 51.03
N ALA A 153 -1.55 2.17 51.87
CA ALA A 153 -0.81 1.48 52.90
C ALA A 153 -1.79 0.82 53.88
N THR A 154 -1.78 -0.51 53.94
CA THR A 154 -2.19 -1.25 55.12
C THR A 154 -1.03 -2.13 55.55
N ARG A 155 -0.52 -1.85 56.75
CA ARG A 155 0.56 -2.58 57.42
C ARG A 155 0.13 -4.01 57.81
N PRO A 156 1.10 -4.91 58.07
CA PRO A 156 0.97 -6.35 57.87
C PRO A 156 0.62 -7.14 59.14
N HIS A 157 0.16 -8.39 58.97
CA HIS A 157 0.54 -9.57 59.78
C HIS A 157 0.03 -10.89 59.14
N PRO A 158 0.57 -12.08 59.49
CA PRO A 158 1.13 -12.99 58.51
C PRO A 158 0.47 -14.39 58.43
N ALA A 159 0.76 -15.05 57.30
CA ALA A 159 0.93 -16.50 57.07
C ALA A 159 -0.10 -17.52 57.61
N ALA A 160 -0.67 -18.34 56.71
CA ALA A 160 -0.51 -19.81 56.72
C ALA A 160 -1.28 -20.51 55.58
N GLY A 161 -0.59 -21.49 54.95
CA GLY A 161 -1.09 -22.76 54.39
C GLY A 161 -1.86 -22.68 53.05
N ALA A 162 -1.48 -23.35 51.96
CA ALA A 162 -1.07 -24.74 51.71
C ALA A 162 -2.13 -25.48 50.86
N ARG A 163 -1.68 -25.98 49.69
CA ARG A 163 -2.16 -27.18 48.96
C ARG A 163 -3.59 -27.11 48.40
N ALA A 164 -4.06 -27.86 47.40
CA ALA A 164 -3.57 -28.73 46.31
C ALA A 164 -4.86 -29.38 45.73
N GLY A 165 -4.83 -29.89 44.49
CA GLY A 165 -5.86 -30.81 43.94
C GLY A 165 -6.87 -30.12 43.00
N ALA A 166 -6.75 -30.24 41.68
CA ALA A 166 -7.13 -31.39 40.84
C ALA A 166 -8.66 -31.50 40.64
N ASP A 167 -9.16 -31.12 39.46
CA ASP A 167 -9.77 -32.05 38.48
C ASP A 167 -10.39 -31.30 37.28
N ARG A 168 -10.20 -31.88 36.09
CA ARG A 168 -10.82 -31.53 34.79
C ARG A 168 -12.23 -32.17 34.73
N PRO A 169 -13.18 -31.78 33.84
CA PRO A 169 -12.96 -31.75 32.39
C PRO A 169 -13.77 -30.70 31.58
N ALA A 170 -13.68 -30.85 30.25
CA ALA A 170 -14.09 -29.95 29.18
C ALA A 170 -15.60 -29.74 29.03
N GLY A 171 -15.97 -28.58 28.48
CA GLY A 171 -17.31 -28.32 27.95
C GLY A 171 -17.44 -26.87 27.48
N ALA A 172 -17.71 -26.70 26.18
CA ALA A 172 -18.00 -25.44 25.51
C ALA A 172 -19.12 -24.65 26.19
N ILE A 173 -19.14 -23.31 26.06
CA ILE A 173 -20.34 -22.46 26.00
C ILE A 173 -19.92 -21.05 25.56
N GLY A 174 -20.55 -20.56 24.48
CA GLY A 174 -20.51 -19.16 24.06
C GLY A 174 -21.41 -18.28 24.93
N PRO A 175 -21.26 -16.95 24.89
CA PRO A 175 -22.03 -16.06 25.75
C PRO A 175 -23.49 -15.94 25.29
N HIS A 176 -24.40 -16.44 26.13
CA HIS A 176 -25.83 -16.20 26.06
C HIS A 176 -26.17 -14.83 26.64
N PHE A 177 -26.93 -14.05 25.88
CA PHE A 177 -27.63 -12.83 26.33
C PHE A 177 -28.89 -13.21 27.11
N SER A 178 -29.17 -12.49 28.20
CA SER A 178 -30.46 -12.56 28.89
C SER A 178 -31.03 -11.15 29.07
N HIS A 179 -32.29 -11.01 28.68
CA HIS A 179 -33.11 -9.81 28.71
C HIS A 179 -34.09 -9.91 29.90
N ALA A 180 -34.08 -8.89 30.77
CA ALA A 180 -35.20 -8.36 31.59
C ALA A 180 -35.90 -9.30 32.62
N PRO A 181 -36.88 -8.83 33.44
CA PRO A 181 -37.00 -7.61 34.27
C PRO A 181 -37.48 -7.93 35.73
N SER A 182 -37.53 -6.94 36.63
CA SER A 182 -38.43 -6.86 37.83
C SER A 182 -38.31 -5.44 38.43
N SER A 183 -39.32 -4.56 38.36
CA SER A 183 -40.52 -4.45 39.21
C SER A 183 -40.23 -4.14 40.68
N THR A 184 -40.65 -2.96 41.18
CA THR A 184 -41.74 -2.79 42.16
C THR A 184 -41.96 -1.33 42.56
N ALA A 185 -43.24 -0.93 42.63
CA ALA A 185 -43.77 0.31 43.20
C ALA A 185 -43.83 0.25 44.75
N PRO A 186 -44.28 1.33 45.41
CA PRO A 186 -45.65 1.26 45.96
C PRO A 186 -46.46 2.57 45.84
N ALA A 187 -47.77 2.42 46.06
CA ALA A 187 -48.79 3.47 46.04
C ALA A 187 -49.34 3.74 47.44
N THR A 188 -49.82 4.96 47.71
CA THR A 188 -51.11 5.22 48.40
C THR A 188 -51.51 6.71 48.41
N GLN A 189 -52.71 6.98 47.86
CA GLN A 189 -53.83 7.80 48.37
C GLN A 189 -53.82 9.35 48.38
N GLY A 190 -54.93 9.93 47.87
CA GLY A 190 -55.57 11.14 48.41
C GLY A 190 -55.83 12.32 47.44
N VAL A 191 -57.08 12.50 47.01
CA VAL A 191 -57.66 13.64 46.22
C VAL A 191 -58.04 14.78 47.22
N PRO A 192 -58.00 16.13 46.94
CA PRO A 192 -58.80 16.80 45.90
C PRO A 192 -58.26 18.08 45.21
N VAL A 193 -58.97 18.44 44.14
CA VAL A 193 -58.82 19.62 43.26
C VAL A 193 -59.16 20.93 43.99
N PRO A 194 -58.47 22.04 43.65
CA PRO A 194 -59.18 23.29 43.42
C PRO A 194 -58.77 24.00 42.12
N GLN A 195 -59.73 24.75 41.59
CA GLN A 195 -59.68 25.54 40.36
C GLN A 195 -58.75 26.77 40.47
N GLY A 196 -58.15 27.12 39.33
CA GLY A 196 -58.12 28.51 38.83
C GLY A 196 -56.95 29.42 39.21
N VAL A 197 -55.89 29.42 38.40
CA VAL A 197 -55.06 30.63 38.12
C VAL A 197 -54.58 30.56 36.66
N PRO A 198 -54.63 31.63 35.85
CA PRO A 198 -54.17 31.60 34.46
C PRO A 198 -52.65 31.43 34.39
N ALA A 199 -52.20 30.45 33.61
CA ALA A 199 -50.78 30.28 33.31
C ALA A 199 -50.22 31.54 32.62
N PRO A 200 -49.01 32.00 32.96
CA PRO A 200 -48.36 33.08 32.23
C PRO A 200 -48.16 32.63 30.78
N ARG A 201 -48.54 33.49 29.84
CA ARG A 201 -48.43 33.26 28.40
C ARG A 201 -47.04 32.72 28.09
N THR A 202 -46.98 31.49 27.58
CA THR A 202 -45.75 30.92 27.01
C THR A 202 -45.18 31.92 26.02
N PRO A 203 -43.93 32.38 26.19
CA PRO A 203 -43.30 33.19 25.17
C PRO A 203 -43.29 32.36 23.88
N LYS A 204 -43.68 32.97 22.75
CA LYS A 204 -43.50 32.37 21.41
C LYS A 204 -42.10 31.74 21.37
N PRO A 205 -41.94 30.51 20.87
CA PRO A 205 -40.62 29.89 20.80
C PRO A 205 -39.74 30.84 19.99
N ARG A 206 -38.83 31.53 20.69
CA ARG A 206 -37.68 32.15 20.03
C ARG A 206 -37.00 30.97 19.35
N ARG A 207 -37.12 30.87 18.02
CA ARG A 207 -36.35 29.92 17.22
C ARG A 207 -34.93 29.99 17.76
N SER A 208 -34.49 28.94 18.47
CA SER A 208 -33.17 28.98 19.08
C SER A 208 -32.20 29.18 17.93
N ARG A 209 -31.37 30.22 18.02
CA ARG A 209 -30.35 30.50 17.02
C ARG A 209 -29.40 29.30 17.04
N ARG A 210 -29.58 28.36 16.12
CA ARG A 210 -28.75 27.17 16.02
C ARG A 210 -27.43 27.59 15.37
N TYR A 211 -26.44 27.84 16.22
CA TYR A 211 -25.04 27.98 15.78
C TYR A 211 -24.49 26.57 15.53
N GLY A 212 -24.23 26.20 14.28
CA GLY A 212 -23.59 24.94 13.95
C GLY A 212 -22.18 25.11 13.42
N LYS A 213 -21.38 24.05 13.61
CA LYS A 213 -20.02 23.92 13.06
C LYS A 213 -19.93 22.68 12.22
N ILE A 214 -19.29 22.81 11.06
CA ILE A 214 -18.89 21.69 10.21
C ILE A 214 -17.37 21.77 9.99
N ALA A 215 -16.68 20.68 10.34
CA ALA A 215 -15.22 20.67 10.46
C ALA A 215 -14.70 21.81 11.37
N GLN A 216 -13.89 22.73 10.83
CA GLN A 216 -13.36 23.89 11.57
C GLN A 216 -14.12 25.20 11.27
N ARG A 217 -15.15 25.17 10.42
CA ARG A 217 -15.89 26.37 10.00
C ARG A 217 -17.17 26.54 10.81
N ILE A 218 -17.44 27.80 11.17
CA ILE A 218 -18.71 28.23 11.76
C ILE A 218 -19.66 28.51 10.60
N VAL A 219 -20.85 27.91 10.62
CA VAL A 219 -21.88 28.17 9.61
C VAL A 219 -22.48 29.57 9.84
N PRO A 220 -22.43 30.50 8.86
CA PRO A 220 -22.99 31.83 9.00
C PRO A 220 -24.51 31.77 9.24
N HIS A 221 -25.00 32.64 10.13
CA HIS A 221 -26.41 32.62 10.55
C HIS A 221 -27.35 33.15 9.47
N ASP A 222 -26.84 34.09 8.69
CA ASP A 222 -27.44 34.76 7.55
C ASP A 222 -27.21 34.00 6.23
N LEU A 223 -26.59 32.82 6.25
CA LEU A 223 -26.39 32.01 5.05
C LEU A 223 -27.76 31.63 4.44
N HIS A 224 -27.94 32.04 3.19
CA HIS A 224 -29.09 31.68 2.35
C HIS A 224 -28.61 30.89 1.12
N PRO A 225 -29.35 29.87 0.65
CA PRO A 225 -30.66 29.42 1.13
C PRO A 225 -30.65 28.81 2.54
N VAL A 226 -31.75 28.95 3.30
CA VAL A 226 -31.89 28.38 4.65
C VAL A 226 -31.66 26.86 4.64
N ALA A 227 -32.12 26.17 3.60
CA ALA A 227 -31.92 24.73 3.44
C ALA A 227 -30.44 24.34 3.43
N LEU A 228 -29.56 25.13 2.79
CA LEU A 228 -28.11 24.88 2.81
C LEU A 228 -27.55 25.06 4.22
N ARG A 229 -27.97 26.12 4.92
CA ARG A 229 -27.53 26.37 6.29
C ARG A 229 -27.92 25.21 7.21
N ASP A 230 -29.15 24.73 7.12
CA ASP A 230 -29.65 23.65 7.95
C ASP A 230 -28.92 22.31 7.63
N GLU A 231 -28.67 22.02 6.35
CA GLU A 231 -27.85 20.86 5.91
C GLU A 231 -26.41 20.91 6.46
N LEU A 232 -25.77 22.08 6.45
CA LEU A 232 -24.40 22.24 6.98
C LEU A 232 -24.34 22.01 8.50
N ILE A 233 -25.37 22.45 9.23
CA ILE A 233 -25.49 22.22 10.68
C ILE A 233 -25.68 20.72 10.94
N GLU A 234 -26.62 20.10 10.23
CA GLU A 234 -26.94 18.68 10.33
C GLU A 234 -25.71 17.80 10.01
N LEU A 235 -25.00 18.07 8.91
CA LEU A 235 -23.78 17.36 8.55
C LEU A 235 -22.71 17.49 9.64
N GLY A 236 -22.58 18.67 10.26
CA GLY A 236 -21.70 18.87 11.40
C GLY A 236 -22.02 17.95 12.58
N ASP A 237 -23.30 17.75 12.87
CA ASP A 237 -23.78 16.85 13.92
C ASP A 237 -23.62 15.37 13.55
N LEU A 238 -23.91 14.99 12.30
CA LEU A 238 -23.73 13.64 11.78
C LEU A 238 -22.26 13.21 11.80
N PHE A 239 -21.32 14.07 11.40
CA PHE A 239 -19.88 13.78 11.51
C PHE A 239 -19.43 13.61 12.97
N ARG A 240 -19.97 14.42 13.90
CA ARG A 240 -19.67 14.27 15.34
C ARG A 240 -20.23 12.95 15.89
N ALA A 241 -21.47 12.59 15.52
CA ALA A 241 -22.08 11.33 15.91
C ALA A 241 -21.29 10.14 15.36
N TYR A 242 -20.89 10.18 14.09
CA TYR A 242 -20.07 9.16 13.45
C TYR A 242 -18.73 8.96 14.18
N GLN A 243 -18.04 10.05 14.56
CA GLN A 243 -16.78 9.98 15.32
C GLN A 243 -16.90 9.33 16.70
N GLN A 244 -18.10 9.32 17.29
CA GLN A 244 -18.36 8.70 18.60
C GLN A 244 -18.74 7.22 18.49
N ARG A 245 -18.89 6.67 17.28
CA ARG A 245 -19.28 5.28 17.10
C ARG A 245 -18.12 4.34 17.43
N PRO A 246 -18.40 3.21 18.12
CA PRO A 246 -17.37 2.23 18.47
C PRO A 246 -16.86 1.45 17.25
N GLU A 247 -17.70 1.32 16.21
CA GLU A 247 -17.36 0.63 14.97
C GLU A 247 -17.47 1.60 13.78
N PRO A 248 -16.43 1.71 12.93
CA PRO A 248 -16.43 2.62 11.79
C PRO A 248 -17.20 2.01 10.60
N ASP A 249 -18.31 2.64 10.21
CA ASP A 249 -19.04 2.32 8.98
C ASP A 249 -18.55 3.17 7.80
N LEU A 250 -17.72 2.56 6.95
CA LEU A 250 -17.11 3.26 5.82
C LEU A 250 -18.09 3.66 4.71
N ALA A 251 -19.24 3.00 4.59
CA ALA A 251 -20.26 3.37 3.61
C ALA A 251 -21.01 4.63 4.06
N GLU A 252 -21.38 4.68 5.35
CA GLU A 252 -21.95 5.88 5.97
C GLU A 252 -20.97 7.06 5.92
N LEU A 253 -19.68 6.81 6.17
CA LEU A 253 -18.65 7.85 6.06
C LEU A 253 -18.52 8.41 4.64
N ALA A 254 -18.63 7.56 3.62
CA ALA A 254 -18.60 7.98 2.22
C ALA A 254 -19.79 8.88 1.88
N ASP A 255 -21.00 8.52 2.31
CA ASP A 255 -22.20 9.34 2.13
C ASP A 255 -22.06 10.72 2.80
N LEU A 256 -21.59 10.76 4.05
CA LEU A 256 -21.37 12.01 4.78
C LEU A 256 -20.36 12.93 4.06
N HIS A 257 -19.29 12.36 3.50
CA HIS A 257 -18.32 13.11 2.71
C HIS A 257 -18.88 13.61 1.38
N SER A 258 -19.72 12.83 0.71
CA SER A 258 -20.41 13.21 -0.54
C SER A 258 -21.39 14.37 -0.31
N ARG A 259 -22.25 14.26 0.71
CA ARG A 259 -23.17 15.33 1.12
C ARG A 259 -22.41 16.61 1.50
N LYS A 260 -21.29 16.48 2.22
CA LYS A 260 -20.41 17.62 2.54
C LYS A 260 -19.80 18.28 1.29
N ALA A 261 -19.34 17.49 0.33
CA ALA A 261 -18.81 18.02 -0.93
C ALA A 261 -19.86 18.82 -1.70
N LYS A 262 -21.09 18.32 -1.75
CA LYS A 262 -22.22 19.02 -2.38
C LYS A 262 -22.58 20.31 -1.63
N ALA A 263 -22.70 20.26 -0.31
CA ALA A 263 -23.02 21.43 0.50
C ALA A 263 -21.93 22.52 0.41
N PHE A 264 -20.65 22.14 0.36
CA PHE A 264 -19.54 23.08 0.23
C PHE A 264 -19.46 23.71 -1.17
N ARG A 265 -19.81 22.98 -2.23
CA ARG A 265 -19.96 23.56 -3.59
C ARG A 265 -21.04 24.63 -3.63
N ILE A 266 -22.24 24.31 -3.14
CA ILE A 266 -23.38 25.25 -3.13
C ILE A 266 -23.03 26.46 -2.25
N TRP A 267 -22.35 26.25 -1.12
CA TRP A 267 -21.89 27.36 -0.28
C TRP A 267 -20.83 28.21 -0.98
N ALA A 268 -19.89 27.62 -1.72
CA ALA A 268 -18.91 28.36 -2.52
C ALA A 268 -19.59 29.21 -3.60
N GLU A 269 -20.59 28.67 -4.30
CA GLU A 269 -21.35 29.38 -5.34
C GLU A 269 -22.10 30.59 -4.78
N VAL A 270 -22.73 30.43 -3.61
CA VAL A 270 -23.49 31.50 -2.95
C VAL A 270 -22.58 32.59 -2.37
N SER A 271 -21.43 32.20 -1.80
CA SER A 271 -20.55 33.12 -1.06
C SER A 271 -19.38 33.67 -1.87
N GLY A 272 -19.06 33.07 -3.02
CA GLY A 272 -17.90 33.42 -3.85
C GLY A 272 -16.55 32.99 -3.25
N VAL A 273 -16.53 32.17 -2.20
CA VAL A 273 -15.30 31.80 -1.48
C VAL A 273 -14.61 30.61 -2.14
N THR A 274 -13.49 30.84 -2.83
CA THR A 274 -12.74 29.82 -3.56
C THR A 274 -12.18 28.69 -2.68
N GLU A 275 -11.88 28.95 -1.40
CA GLU A 275 -11.42 27.89 -0.49
C GLU A 275 -12.45 26.78 -0.28
N LEU A 276 -13.75 27.11 -0.33
CA LEU A 276 -14.82 26.14 -0.19
C LEU A 276 -14.88 25.18 -1.38
N VAL A 277 -14.45 25.61 -2.56
CA VAL A 277 -14.32 24.73 -3.75
C VAL A 277 -13.23 23.69 -3.53
N LEU A 278 -12.08 24.11 -2.97
CA LEU A 278 -10.99 23.19 -2.65
C LEU A 278 -11.37 22.23 -1.52
N GLU A 279 -12.11 22.70 -0.52
CA GLU A 279 -12.63 21.86 0.55
C GLU A 279 -13.70 20.88 0.06
N ALA A 280 -14.56 21.29 -0.88
CA ALA A 280 -15.53 20.41 -1.52
C ALA A 280 -14.84 19.29 -2.29
N ARG A 281 -13.79 19.61 -3.07
CA ARG A 281 -13.00 18.63 -3.80
C ARG A 281 -12.28 17.65 -2.88
N ARG A 282 -11.74 18.13 -1.75
CA ARG A 282 -11.16 17.26 -0.71
C ARG A 282 -12.20 16.37 -0.06
N ALA A 283 -13.42 16.86 0.16
CA ALA A 283 -14.51 16.05 0.69
C ALA A 283 -14.96 14.98 -0.32
N GLU A 284 -15.00 15.29 -1.61
CA GLU A 284 -15.29 14.33 -2.69
C GLU A 284 -14.22 13.21 -2.74
N GLN A 285 -12.94 13.58 -2.74
CA GLN A 285 -11.84 12.62 -2.66
C GLN A 285 -11.90 11.73 -1.40
N ALA A 286 -12.34 12.29 -0.27
CA ALA A 286 -12.52 11.52 0.96
C ALA A 286 -13.72 10.56 0.87
N ALA A 287 -14.79 10.92 0.16
CA ALA A 287 -15.91 10.03 -0.13
C ALA A 287 -15.44 8.84 -0.99
N ASP A 288 -14.73 9.11 -2.08
CA ASP A 288 -14.19 8.08 -2.97
C ASP A 288 -13.23 7.14 -2.25
N ALA A 289 -12.37 7.67 -1.39
CA ALA A 289 -11.43 6.88 -0.60
C ALA A 289 -12.14 5.99 0.45
N ALA A 290 -13.16 6.52 1.14
CA ALA A 290 -13.95 5.75 2.10
C ALA A 290 -14.75 4.64 1.41
N LEU A 291 -15.33 4.93 0.25
CA LEU A 291 -16.05 3.96 -0.59
C LEU A 291 -15.11 2.85 -1.09
N LEU A 292 -13.92 3.21 -1.59
CA LEU A 292 -12.91 2.25 -2.03
C LEU A 292 -12.44 1.36 -0.88
N GLN A 293 -12.24 1.92 0.32
CA GLN A 293 -11.86 1.15 1.50
C GLN A 293 -13.00 0.26 1.99
N HIS A 294 -14.25 0.71 1.90
CA HIS A 294 -15.43 -0.11 2.17
C HIS A 294 -15.46 -1.30 1.21
N GLN A 295 -15.37 -1.06 -0.10
CA GLN A 295 -15.32 -2.08 -1.15
C GLN A 295 -14.20 -3.11 -0.93
N GLN A 296 -13.01 -2.65 -0.52
CA GLN A 296 -11.88 -3.54 -0.21
C GLN A 296 -12.12 -4.40 1.03
N ARG A 297 -12.93 -3.93 2.00
CA ARG A 297 -13.23 -4.64 3.24
C ARG A 297 -14.42 -5.58 3.13
N THR A 298 -15.46 -5.18 2.41
CA THR A 298 -16.72 -5.92 2.30
C THR A 298 -16.81 -6.74 1.02
N GLY A 299 -15.97 -6.46 0.02
CA GLY A 299 -16.04 -7.11 -1.29
C GLY A 299 -17.29 -6.73 -2.09
N GLN A 300 -17.99 -5.66 -1.73
CA GLN A 300 -19.24 -5.21 -2.37
C GLN A 300 -19.03 -3.89 -3.14
N SER A 301 -19.52 -3.82 -4.38
CA SER A 301 -19.53 -2.62 -5.24
C SER A 301 -20.92 -1.96 -5.24
N PRO A 302 -21.05 -0.63 -5.36
CA PRO A 302 -22.35 0.07 -5.39
C PRO A 302 -23.11 -0.10 -6.72
N VAL A 303 -22.50 -0.75 -7.71
CA VAL A 303 -23.18 -1.18 -8.94
C VAL A 303 -23.59 -2.64 -8.70
N GLY A 304 -24.91 -2.85 -8.56
CA GLY A 304 -25.53 -4.01 -7.89
C GLY A 304 -24.98 -5.39 -8.23
N GLU A 305 -25.06 -6.29 -7.25
CA GLU A 305 -24.83 -7.77 -7.28
C GLU A 305 -23.86 -8.33 -8.35
N GLY A 306 -22.83 -7.57 -8.72
CA GLY A 306 -21.75 -7.99 -9.59
C GLY A 306 -20.55 -8.38 -8.74
N GLU A 307 -20.11 -9.64 -8.89
CA GLU A 307 -18.92 -10.19 -8.24
C GLU A 307 -17.71 -9.26 -8.40
N VAL A 308 -17.22 -8.70 -7.28
CA VAL A 308 -16.08 -7.78 -7.29
C VAL A 308 -14.82 -8.57 -7.63
N THR A 309 -14.46 -8.57 -8.90
CA THR A 309 -13.21 -9.18 -9.36
C THR A 309 -12.02 -8.42 -8.77
N ASN A 310 -11.30 -9.03 -7.84
CA ASN A 310 -10.06 -8.48 -7.27
C ASN A 310 -8.93 -8.51 -8.31
N ARG A 311 -8.70 -7.38 -8.98
CA ARG A 311 -7.68 -7.24 -10.02
C ARG A 311 -6.28 -7.08 -9.46
N LEU A 312 -5.32 -7.73 -10.10
CA LEU A 312 -3.90 -7.65 -9.73
C LEU A 312 -3.32 -6.24 -9.86
N LEU A 313 -3.75 -5.52 -10.90
CA LEU A 313 -3.52 -4.09 -11.05
C LEU A 313 -4.82 -3.39 -10.61
N PRO A 314 -4.88 -2.76 -9.44
CA PRO A 314 -6.15 -2.29 -8.88
C PRO A 314 -6.57 -0.87 -9.32
N GLY A 315 -5.77 -0.17 -10.13
CA GLY A 315 -6.02 1.24 -10.44
C GLY A 315 -5.85 1.56 -11.92
N LEU A 316 -6.71 2.47 -12.41
CA LEU A 316 -6.76 2.96 -13.80
C LEU A 316 -5.38 3.37 -14.33
N THR A 317 -4.61 4.13 -13.54
CA THR A 317 -3.25 4.55 -13.93
C THR A 317 -2.30 3.37 -14.19
N GLN A 318 -2.43 2.26 -13.44
CA GLN A 318 -1.63 1.06 -13.68
C GLN A 318 -2.04 0.35 -14.97
N TRP A 319 -3.33 0.41 -15.33
CA TRP A 319 -3.83 -0.14 -16.61
C TRP A 319 -3.32 0.67 -17.79
N GLU A 320 -3.29 1.99 -17.67
CA GLU A 320 -2.70 2.89 -18.67
C GLU A 320 -1.21 2.59 -18.85
N HIS A 321 -0.44 2.49 -17.76
CA HIS A 321 0.98 2.13 -17.87
C HIS A 321 1.21 0.76 -18.51
N ALA A 322 0.36 -0.25 -18.23
CA ALA A 322 0.45 -1.54 -18.91
C ALA A 322 0.23 -1.41 -20.42
N ARG A 323 -0.77 -0.63 -20.85
CA ARG A 323 -1.01 -0.31 -22.27
C ARG A 323 0.16 0.44 -22.90
N THR A 324 0.68 1.47 -22.24
CA THR A 324 1.82 2.26 -22.73
C THR A 324 3.07 1.41 -22.93
N VAL A 325 3.39 0.52 -21.97
CA VAL A 325 4.56 -0.38 -22.10
C VAL A 325 4.40 -1.31 -23.29
N LEU A 326 3.24 -1.96 -23.43
CA LEU A 326 3.04 -2.91 -24.52
C LEU A 326 2.99 -2.20 -25.89
N ALA A 327 2.42 -1.00 -25.97
CA ALA A 327 2.45 -0.17 -27.18
C ALA A 327 3.88 0.21 -27.58
N HIS A 328 4.66 0.68 -26.62
CA HIS A 328 6.08 1.01 -26.83
C HIS A 328 6.85 -0.22 -27.35
N VAL A 329 6.64 -1.40 -26.76
CA VAL A 329 7.31 -2.62 -27.20
C VAL A 329 6.89 -3.03 -28.61
N ALA A 330 5.61 -2.90 -28.97
CA ALA A 330 5.11 -3.18 -30.32
C ALA A 330 5.82 -2.33 -31.39
N GLU A 331 6.18 -1.10 -31.06
CA GLU A 331 6.87 -0.18 -31.97
C GLU A 331 8.41 -0.33 -31.97
N HIS A 332 9.01 -0.68 -30.82
CA HIS A 332 10.47 -0.57 -30.61
C HIS A 332 11.22 -1.90 -30.44
N THR A 333 10.58 -3.05 -30.71
CA THR A 333 11.31 -4.34 -30.68
C THR A 333 12.22 -4.45 -31.91
N PRO A 334 13.51 -4.75 -31.73
CA PRO A 334 14.51 -4.69 -32.82
C PRO A 334 14.49 -5.92 -33.74
N LEU A 335 13.91 -7.02 -33.28
CA LEU A 335 13.87 -8.30 -33.99
C LEU A 335 12.42 -8.69 -34.30
N PRO A 336 12.15 -9.31 -35.47
CA PRO A 336 10.81 -9.72 -35.84
C PRO A 336 10.34 -10.95 -35.04
N GLY A 337 9.02 -11.16 -35.08
CA GLY A 337 8.39 -12.37 -34.58
C GLY A 337 7.98 -12.34 -33.10
N PRO A 338 7.14 -13.32 -32.69
CA PRO A 338 6.49 -13.31 -31.39
C PRO A 338 7.45 -13.61 -30.23
N GLU A 339 8.48 -14.43 -30.42
CA GLU A 339 9.45 -14.74 -29.35
C GLU A 339 10.27 -13.50 -28.96
N ALA A 340 10.77 -12.77 -29.96
CA ALA A 340 11.47 -11.50 -29.76
C ALA A 340 10.57 -10.47 -29.08
N ARG A 341 9.32 -10.33 -29.55
CA ARG A 341 8.32 -9.41 -28.97
C ARG A 341 8.04 -9.75 -27.51
N LEU A 342 7.84 -11.02 -27.18
CA LEU A 342 7.58 -11.46 -25.81
C LEU A 342 8.78 -11.19 -24.91
N MET A 343 9.99 -11.53 -25.37
CA MET A 343 11.22 -11.25 -24.64
C MET A 343 11.39 -9.74 -24.40
N ALA A 344 11.12 -8.91 -25.41
CA ALA A 344 11.16 -7.46 -25.29
C ALA A 344 10.17 -6.93 -24.26
N VAL A 345 8.92 -7.44 -24.22
CA VAL A 345 7.95 -7.08 -23.16
C VAL A 345 8.53 -7.34 -21.77
N MET A 346 9.12 -8.52 -21.56
CA MET A 346 9.65 -8.91 -20.26
C MET A 346 10.85 -8.05 -19.85
N LEU A 347 11.80 -7.82 -20.78
CA LEU A 347 12.99 -7.01 -20.55
C LEU A 347 12.63 -5.55 -20.30
N THR A 348 11.71 -4.98 -21.09
CA THR A 348 11.21 -3.61 -20.90
C THR A 348 10.57 -3.44 -19.52
N LEU A 349 9.73 -4.39 -19.07
CA LEU A 349 9.13 -4.33 -17.73
C LEU A 349 10.15 -4.46 -16.59
N ARG A 350 11.27 -5.18 -16.80
CA ARG A 350 12.36 -5.30 -15.83
C ARG A 350 13.19 -4.02 -15.72
N SER A 351 13.36 -3.33 -16.83
CA SER A 351 14.25 -2.15 -16.96
C SER A 351 13.52 -0.81 -17.03
N ALA A 352 12.17 -0.82 -17.02
CA ALA A 352 11.38 0.40 -17.07
C ALA A 352 11.75 1.38 -15.96
N LEU A 353 11.76 2.67 -16.31
CA LEU A 353 12.22 3.85 -15.56
C LEU A 353 13.71 4.21 -15.73
N THR A 354 14.64 3.26 -15.58
CA THR A 354 16.08 3.57 -15.56
C THR A 354 16.85 3.05 -16.75
N GLY A 355 16.17 2.32 -17.65
CA GLY A 355 16.79 1.53 -18.70
C GLY A 355 17.67 0.40 -18.19
N THR A 356 17.67 0.14 -16.87
CA THR A 356 18.50 -0.87 -16.23
C THR A 356 17.67 -1.78 -15.35
N GLY A 357 17.98 -3.07 -15.41
CA GLY A 357 17.24 -4.13 -14.73
C GLY A 357 18.16 -5.25 -14.28
N ASN A 358 17.56 -6.25 -13.64
CA ASN A 358 18.23 -7.49 -13.31
C ASN A 358 17.42 -8.63 -13.92
N LEU A 359 18.13 -9.59 -14.48
CA LEU A 359 17.56 -10.81 -15.04
C LEU A 359 18.27 -12.01 -14.42
N VAL A 360 17.54 -13.12 -14.31
CA VAL A 360 18.12 -14.42 -13.96
C VAL A 360 17.77 -15.42 -15.04
N GLY A 361 18.58 -16.47 -15.20
CA GLY A 361 18.31 -17.50 -16.19
C GLY A 361 16.93 -18.14 -16.05
N GLN A 362 16.40 -18.21 -14.83
CA GLN A 362 15.04 -18.69 -14.57
C GLN A 362 13.95 -17.79 -15.19
N ASP A 363 14.16 -16.48 -15.27
CA ASP A 363 13.20 -15.57 -15.88
C ASP A 363 13.08 -15.84 -17.39
N VAL A 364 14.20 -16.19 -18.04
CA VAL A 364 14.25 -16.51 -19.48
C VAL A 364 13.71 -17.91 -19.74
N ARG A 365 14.19 -18.93 -19.00
CA ARG A 365 13.74 -20.32 -19.15
C ARG A 365 12.25 -20.53 -18.84
N GLY A 366 11.63 -19.59 -18.13
CA GLY A 366 10.18 -19.59 -17.88
C GLY A 366 9.33 -19.21 -19.11
N LEU A 367 9.95 -18.60 -20.12
CA LEU A 367 9.30 -18.17 -21.36
C LEU A 367 9.29 -19.32 -22.39
N PRO A 368 8.26 -19.38 -23.27
CA PRO A 368 8.19 -20.38 -24.33
C PRO A 368 9.05 -19.95 -25.52
N LEU A 369 10.37 -19.91 -25.33
CA LEU A 369 11.35 -19.58 -26.37
C LEU A 369 11.94 -20.87 -26.95
N THR A 370 12.11 -20.91 -28.26
CA THR A 370 12.67 -22.07 -28.97
C THR A 370 14.18 -22.16 -28.74
N ASP A 371 14.89 -21.05 -28.99
CA ASP A 371 16.32 -20.91 -28.71
C ASP A 371 16.57 -19.61 -27.94
N PRO A 372 16.54 -19.65 -26.59
CA PRO A 372 16.72 -18.46 -25.78
C PRO A 372 18.13 -17.88 -25.87
N GLU A 373 19.16 -18.70 -26.10
CA GLU A 373 20.55 -18.25 -26.16
C GLU A 373 20.79 -17.46 -27.44
N GLU A 374 20.38 -18.02 -28.59
CA GLU A 374 20.48 -17.35 -29.88
C GLU A 374 19.69 -16.03 -29.89
N LEU A 375 18.46 -16.03 -29.36
CA LEU A 375 17.63 -14.83 -29.30
C LEU A 375 18.28 -13.72 -28.45
N ILE A 376 18.86 -14.08 -27.30
CA ILE A 376 19.59 -13.11 -26.46
C ILE A 376 20.80 -12.58 -27.21
N GLY A 377 21.59 -13.46 -27.85
CA GLY A 377 22.74 -13.07 -28.66
C GLY A 377 22.37 -12.04 -29.71
N ARG A 378 21.31 -12.30 -30.50
CA ARG A 378 20.82 -11.36 -31.51
C ARG A 378 20.34 -10.02 -30.94
N LEU A 379 19.71 -10.02 -29.76
CA LEU A 379 19.32 -8.78 -29.09
C LEU A 379 20.55 -7.97 -28.62
N VAL A 380 21.60 -8.66 -28.18
CA VAL A 380 22.88 -8.03 -27.81
C VAL A 380 23.61 -7.48 -29.03
N ASP A 381 23.70 -8.27 -30.11
CA ASP A 381 24.35 -7.88 -31.37
C ASP A 381 23.66 -6.68 -32.03
N SER A 382 22.33 -6.55 -31.86
CA SER A 382 21.58 -5.38 -32.32
C SER A 382 21.85 -4.10 -31.52
N GLY A 383 22.55 -4.19 -30.38
CA GLY A 383 22.77 -3.09 -29.44
C GLY A 383 21.53 -2.69 -28.63
N TRP A 384 20.39 -3.37 -28.82
CA TRP A 384 19.16 -3.10 -28.08
C TRP A 384 19.24 -3.58 -26.63
N LEU A 385 19.93 -4.70 -26.39
CA LEU A 385 20.20 -5.24 -25.06
C LEU A 385 21.71 -5.18 -24.78
N SER A 386 22.09 -4.79 -23.57
CA SER A 386 23.46 -4.90 -23.08
C SER A 386 23.49 -5.69 -21.78
N ILE A 387 24.35 -6.70 -21.74
CA ILE A 387 24.60 -7.56 -20.58
C ILE A 387 26.12 -7.67 -20.35
N PRO A 388 26.58 -7.84 -19.10
CA PRO A 388 27.94 -8.29 -18.85
C PRO A 388 28.06 -9.78 -19.18
N GLY A 389 29.10 -10.15 -19.93
CA GLY A 389 29.33 -11.54 -20.33
C GLY A 389 28.50 -11.95 -21.55
N THR A 390 28.22 -13.24 -21.64
CA THR A 390 27.57 -13.90 -22.76
C THR A 390 26.10 -14.23 -22.47
N ALA A 391 25.36 -14.65 -23.50
CA ALA A 391 24.00 -15.16 -23.34
C ALA A 391 23.97 -16.42 -22.44
N ASP A 392 24.96 -17.30 -22.57
CA ASP A 392 25.11 -18.48 -21.72
C ASP A 392 25.31 -18.10 -20.25
N ASP A 393 26.20 -17.14 -19.94
CA ASP A 393 26.40 -16.64 -18.57
C ASP A 393 25.09 -16.14 -17.93
N LEU A 394 24.26 -15.43 -18.73
CA LEU A 394 22.94 -14.98 -18.29
C LEU A 394 21.99 -16.16 -18.05
N LEU A 395 22.00 -17.17 -18.91
CA LEU A 395 21.18 -18.37 -18.71
C LEU A 395 21.64 -19.13 -17.47
N GLU A 396 22.94 -19.24 -17.18
CA GLU A 396 23.44 -19.89 -15.97
C GLU A 396 23.22 -19.10 -14.66
N SER A 397 22.93 -17.80 -14.77
CA SER A 397 22.75 -16.91 -13.62
C SER A 397 21.62 -17.35 -12.66
N ARG A 398 21.83 -17.05 -11.37
CA ARG A 398 20.95 -17.43 -10.25
C ARG A 398 20.43 -16.21 -9.48
N PRO A 399 19.33 -16.32 -8.71
CA PRO A 399 18.81 -15.22 -7.90
C PRO A 399 19.81 -14.55 -6.96
N GLU A 400 20.80 -15.30 -6.48
CA GLU A 400 21.87 -14.80 -5.60
C GLU A 400 22.92 -13.96 -6.34
N SER A 401 23.01 -14.14 -7.66
CA SER A 401 23.93 -13.44 -8.57
C SER A 401 23.22 -13.14 -9.90
N PRO A 402 22.25 -12.22 -9.90
CA PRO A 402 21.50 -11.90 -11.11
C PRO A 402 22.39 -11.11 -12.09
N THR A 403 22.14 -11.30 -13.37
CA THR A 403 22.82 -10.54 -14.43
C THR A 403 22.18 -9.16 -14.56
N PRO A 404 22.93 -8.07 -14.36
CA PRO A 404 22.42 -6.73 -14.64
C PRO A 404 22.26 -6.58 -16.16
N ILE A 405 21.14 -5.99 -16.58
CA ILE A 405 20.84 -5.73 -17.99
C ILE A 405 20.61 -4.24 -18.21
N THR A 406 20.93 -3.77 -19.41
CA THR A 406 20.68 -2.39 -19.85
C THR A 406 19.96 -2.41 -21.20
N ILE A 407 18.93 -1.59 -21.35
CA ILE A 407 18.23 -1.32 -22.60
C ILE A 407 18.43 0.18 -22.87
N PRO A 408 19.38 0.57 -23.74
CA PRO A 408 19.78 1.97 -23.90
C PRO A 408 18.61 2.90 -24.25
N SER A 409 17.67 2.45 -25.09
CA SER A 409 16.50 3.24 -25.50
C SER A 409 15.52 3.56 -24.36
N LEU A 410 15.64 2.89 -23.22
CA LEU A 410 14.81 3.13 -22.03
C LEU A 410 15.53 3.99 -20.97
N MET A 411 16.80 4.33 -21.19
CA MET A 411 17.52 5.21 -20.28
C MET A 411 16.98 6.64 -20.38
N PRO A 412 16.79 7.34 -19.26
CA PRO A 412 16.45 8.76 -19.30
C PRO A 412 17.53 9.56 -20.03
N GLY A 413 17.10 10.51 -20.85
CA GLY A 413 18.00 11.48 -21.49
C GLY A 413 18.59 12.48 -20.49
N GLU A 414 19.37 13.45 -21.00
CA GLU A 414 20.00 14.50 -20.16
C GLU A 414 18.98 15.30 -19.35
N ASP A 415 17.77 15.47 -19.90
CA ASP A 415 16.63 16.14 -19.25
C ASP A 415 15.95 15.28 -18.16
N GLY A 416 16.45 14.07 -17.91
CA GLY A 416 15.91 13.13 -16.93
C GLY A 416 14.59 12.48 -17.33
N GLN A 417 14.11 12.71 -18.56
CA GLN A 417 12.91 12.09 -19.11
C GLN A 417 13.26 10.80 -19.86
N GLY A 418 12.53 9.74 -19.56
CA GLY A 418 12.56 8.47 -20.30
C GLY A 418 11.18 8.16 -20.87
N PRO A 419 11.03 7.05 -21.63
CA PRO A 419 9.76 6.68 -22.27
C PRO A 419 8.64 6.33 -21.28
N PHE A 420 8.96 6.15 -20.00
CA PHE A 420 8.02 5.81 -18.95
C PHE A 420 8.19 6.71 -17.73
N ASP A 421 7.07 7.21 -17.21
CA ASP A 421 7.00 8.12 -16.06
C ASP A 421 6.63 7.42 -14.74
N PHE A 422 6.34 6.11 -14.79
CA PHE A 422 5.89 5.38 -13.60
C PHE A 422 7.02 5.02 -12.63
N GLY A 423 6.79 5.31 -11.34
CA GLY A 423 7.80 5.16 -10.30
C GLY A 423 8.13 3.71 -9.89
N ARG A 424 9.17 3.57 -9.05
CA ARG A 424 9.72 2.29 -8.54
C ARG A 424 8.71 1.37 -7.84
N LYS A 425 7.56 1.88 -7.40
CA LYS A 425 6.48 1.09 -6.78
C LYS A 425 5.54 0.43 -7.79
N THR A 426 5.38 1.05 -8.96
CA THR A 426 4.47 0.57 -10.02
C THR A 426 5.14 -0.48 -10.88
N ARG A 427 6.42 -0.29 -11.24
CA ARG A 427 7.18 -1.23 -12.07
C ARG A 427 7.10 -2.70 -11.60
N PRO A 428 7.34 -3.05 -10.31
CA PRO A 428 7.25 -4.43 -9.87
C PRO A 428 5.83 -5.03 -10.00
N LYS A 429 4.79 -4.20 -9.88
CA LYS A 429 3.39 -4.64 -10.06
C LYS A 429 3.11 -4.97 -11.53
N LEU A 430 3.53 -4.11 -12.45
CA LEU A 430 3.40 -4.35 -13.90
C LEU A 430 4.18 -5.59 -14.32
N SER A 431 5.44 -5.71 -13.88
CA SER A 431 6.27 -6.89 -14.16
C SER A 431 5.63 -8.16 -13.60
N GLY A 432 5.16 -8.16 -12.35
CA GLY A 432 4.49 -9.30 -11.74
C GLY A 432 3.13 -9.65 -12.39
N TRP A 433 2.39 -8.65 -12.87
CA TRP A 433 1.17 -8.84 -13.64
C TRP A 433 1.46 -9.56 -14.97
N ALA A 434 2.40 -9.06 -15.76
CA ALA A 434 2.76 -9.68 -17.03
C ALA A 434 3.29 -11.11 -16.84
N GLN A 435 4.12 -11.33 -15.81
CA GLN A 435 4.58 -12.66 -15.44
C GLN A 435 3.44 -13.62 -15.09
N ARG A 436 2.36 -13.15 -14.47
CA ARG A 436 1.19 -13.97 -14.17
C ARG A 436 0.36 -14.29 -15.40
N VAL A 437 0.24 -13.36 -16.35
CA VAL A 437 -0.43 -13.62 -17.64
C VAL A 437 0.35 -14.65 -18.46
N VAL A 438 1.64 -14.39 -18.70
CA VAL A 438 2.54 -15.26 -19.49
C VAL A 438 2.79 -16.59 -18.80
N GLY A 439 2.84 -16.59 -17.46
CA GLY A 439 3.04 -17.78 -16.63
C GLY A 439 1.77 -18.53 -16.29
N ASP A 440 0.61 -18.19 -16.89
CA ASP A 440 -0.67 -18.79 -16.54
C ASP A 440 -0.61 -20.32 -16.60
N LYS A 441 -1.19 -20.96 -15.58
CA LYS A 441 -1.11 -22.42 -15.40
C LYS A 441 -1.74 -23.17 -16.57
N LYS A 442 -2.85 -22.70 -17.15
CA LYS A 442 -3.52 -23.41 -18.24
C LYS A 442 -2.77 -23.21 -19.56
N LEU A 443 -2.27 -22.02 -19.84
CA LEU A 443 -1.39 -21.75 -20.98
C LEU A 443 -0.14 -22.64 -20.95
N ARG A 444 0.53 -22.73 -19.80
CA ARG A 444 1.70 -23.60 -19.62
C ARG A 444 1.37 -25.09 -19.81
N LYS A 445 0.26 -25.56 -19.25
CA LYS A 445 -0.17 -26.97 -19.39
C LYS A 445 -0.50 -27.35 -20.83
N LYS A 446 -1.04 -26.40 -21.60
CA LYS A 446 -1.34 -26.56 -23.02
C LYS A 446 -0.11 -26.35 -23.92
N LYS A 447 1.07 -26.09 -23.33
CA LYS A 447 2.33 -25.84 -24.03
C LYS A 447 2.22 -24.74 -25.09
N THR A 448 1.46 -23.68 -24.79
CA THR A 448 1.29 -22.58 -25.74
C THR A 448 2.59 -21.80 -25.94
N GLY A 449 2.82 -21.38 -27.18
CA GLY A 449 4.00 -20.64 -27.62
C GLY A 449 3.96 -19.15 -27.27
N ALA A 450 4.99 -18.41 -27.70
CA ALA A 450 5.12 -16.98 -27.41
C ALA A 450 3.96 -16.14 -27.98
N ALA A 451 3.53 -16.44 -29.20
CA ALA A 451 2.44 -15.74 -29.89
C ALA A 451 1.13 -15.77 -29.08
N THR A 452 0.73 -16.95 -28.62
CA THR A 452 -0.49 -17.14 -27.81
C THR A 452 -0.42 -16.37 -26.49
N ARG A 453 0.75 -16.31 -25.87
CA ARG A 453 0.95 -15.59 -24.60
C ARG A 453 1.01 -14.08 -24.78
N LEU A 454 1.51 -13.59 -25.93
CA LEU A 454 1.39 -12.20 -26.32
C LEU A 454 -0.05 -11.81 -26.59
N LEU A 455 -0.80 -12.66 -27.30
CA LEU A 455 -2.23 -12.44 -27.52
C LEU A 455 -2.95 -12.33 -26.17
N ALA A 456 -2.67 -13.22 -25.22
CA ALA A 456 -3.21 -13.13 -23.86
C ALA A 456 -2.93 -11.77 -23.19
N LEU A 457 -1.69 -11.26 -23.25
CA LEU A 457 -1.36 -9.92 -22.74
C LEU A 457 -2.11 -8.81 -23.46
N ALA A 458 -2.20 -8.88 -24.79
CA ALA A 458 -2.86 -7.89 -25.64
C ALA A 458 -4.37 -7.80 -25.36
N LEU A 459 -5.02 -8.94 -25.08
CA LEU A 459 -6.43 -9.00 -24.70
C LEU A 459 -6.65 -8.55 -23.27
N ALA A 460 -5.77 -8.91 -22.33
CA ALA A 460 -5.88 -8.50 -20.93
C ALA A 460 -6.02 -6.98 -20.76
N VAL A 461 -5.38 -6.18 -21.61
CA VAL A 461 -5.39 -4.70 -21.53
C VAL A 461 -6.45 -3.99 -22.37
N ARG A 462 -7.28 -4.75 -23.10
CA ARG A 462 -8.32 -4.26 -24.02
C ARG A 462 -9.66 -4.91 -23.73
N THR A 463 -10.07 -4.88 -22.47
CA THR A 463 -11.33 -5.50 -22.02
C THR A 463 -12.24 -4.52 -21.31
N SER A 464 -13.52 -4.83 -21.21
CA SER A 464 -14.45 -4.16 -20.30
C SER A 464 -14.29 -4.65 -18.86
N THR A 465 -15.06 -4.06 -17.93
CA THR A 465 -15.07 -4.45 -16.51
C THR A 465 -15.63 -5.86 -16.27
N ASP A 466 -16.49 -6.38 -17.15
CA ASP A 466 -16.99 -7.75 -17.15
C ASP A 466 -16.19 -8.68 -18.08
N GLY A 467 -15.05 -8.20 -18.62
CA GLY A 467 -14.09 -8.98 -19.38
C GLY A 467 -14.42 -9.17 -20.87
N ARG A 468 -15.43 -8.50 -21.42
CA ARG A 468 -15.68 -8.50 -22.88
C ARG A 468 -14.52 -7.82 -23.60
N LEU A 469 -14.19 -8.29 -24.80
CA LEU A 469 -13.10 -7.74 -25.61
C LEU A 469 -13.52 -6.42 -26.27
N GLY A 470 -12.66 -5.41 -26.19
CA GLY A 470 -12.94 -4.06 -26.69
C GLY A 470 -13.74 -3.19 -25.72
N ALA A 471 -13.92 -1.92 -26.07
CA ALA A 471 -14.81 -1.02 -25.32
C ALA A 471 -16.24 -1.52 -25.48
N ASP A 472 -16.97 -1.69 -24.38
CA ASP A 472 -18.35 -2.21 -24.33
C ASP A 472 -18.59 -3.56 -25.05
N GLY A 473 -17.52 -4.31 -25.36
CA GLY A 473 -17.63 -5.58 -26.09
C GLY A 473 -17.71 -5.45 -27.62
N GLU A 474 -17.40 -4.28 -28.19
CA GLU A 474 -17.34 -4.01 -29.64
C GLU A 474 -16.23 -4.80 -30.38
N GLY A 475 -15.46 -5.61 -29.66
CA GLY A 475 -14.33 -6.37 -30.19
C GLY A 475 -13.09 -5.51 -30.42
N ILE A 476 -12.00 -6.19 -30.75
CA ILE A 476 -10.68 -5.59 -30.99
C ILE A 476 -10.30 -5.81 -32.44
N ASP A 477 -9.79 -4.77 -33.09
CA ASP A 477 -9.29 -4.83 -34.45
C ASP A 477 -8.19 -5.90 -34.63
N VAL A 478 -8.36 -6.76 -35.63
CA VAL A 478 -7.44 -7.88 -35.92
C VAL A 478 -6.07 -7.36 -36.35
N ALA A 479 -6.00 -6.31 -37.17
CA ALA A 479 -4.73 -5.75 -37.62
C ALA A 479 -3.93 -5.15 -36.45
N ALA A 480 -4.62 -4.53 -35.49
CA ALA A 480 -3.99 -4.07 -34.25
C ALA A 480 -3.45 -5.24 -33.42
N LEU A 481 -4.18 -6.37 -33.32
CA LEU A 481 -3.73 -7.55 -32.57
C LEU A 481 -2.54 -8.25 -33.23
N THR A 482 -2.56 -8.42 -34.55
CA THR A 482 -1.50 -9.10 -35.31
C THR A 482 -0.20 -8.30 -35.27
N SER A 483 -0.29 -6.98 -35.46
CA SER A 483 0.84 -6.05 -35.28
C SER A 483 1.45 -6.16 -33.87
N TRP A 484 0.61 -6.18 -32.83
CA TRP A 484 1.05 -6.30 -31.45
C TRP A 484 1.71 -7.64 -31.12
N CYS A 485 1.17 -8.73 -31.66
CA CYS A 485 1.69 -10.07 -31.41
C CYS A 485 2.87 -10.42 -32.33
N ALA A 486 3.18 -9.58 -33.32
CA ALA A 486 4.16 -9.83 -34.37
C ALA A 486 3.90 -11.16 -35.11
N VAL A 487 2.65 -11.33 -35.55
CA VAL A 487 2.15 -12.49 -36.31
C VAL A 487 1.40 -12.01 -37.55
N GLU A 488 1.25 -12.88 -38.52
CA GLU A 488 0.45 -12.61 -39.71
C GLU A 488 -1.07 -12.74 -39.41
N PRO A 489 -1.94 -12.09 -40.21
CA PRO A 489 -3.39 -12.14 -39.97
C PRO A 489 -4.02 -13.53 -39.96
N ASP A 490 -3.52 -14.45 -40.79
CA ASP A 490 -3.97 -15.84 -40.89
C ASP A 490 -3.55 -16.70 -39.67
N GLU A 491 -2.54 -16.26 -38.93
CA GLU A 491 -2.09 -16.93 -37.70
C GLU A 491 -2.98 -16.61 -36.50
N LEU A 492 -3.82 -15.56 -36.55
CA LEU A 492 -4.58 -15.10 -35.38
C LEU A 492 -5.65 -16.12 -34.92
N GLU A 493 -6.42 -16.67 -35.85
CA GLU A 493 -7.51 -17.60 -35.54
C GLU A 493 -7.02 -18.86 -34.79
N PRO A 494 -5.94 -19.55 -35.23
CA PRO A 494 -5.32 -20.62 -34.45
C PRO A 494 -4.91 -20.20 -33.02
N LEU A 495 -4.43 -18.97 -32.82
CA LEU A 495 -4.06 -18.49 -31.48
C LEU A 495 -5.29 -18.27 -30.59
N VAL A 496 -6.39 -17.79 -31.16
CA VAL A 496 -7.68 -17.64 -30.47
C VAL A 496 -8.24 -19.00 -30.07
N GLU A 497 -8.16 -20.00 -30.95
CA GLU A 497 -8.53 -21.38 -30.63
C GLU A 497 -7.69 -21.94 -29.48
N GLN A 498 -6.38 -21.71 -29.48
CA GLN A 498 -5.50 -22.12 -28.38
C GLN A 498 -5.86 -21.46 -27.04
N LEU A 499 -6.20 -20.17 -27.05
CA LEU A 499 -6.67 -19.46 -25.84
C LEU A 499 -8.03 -19.97 -25.36
N THR A 500 -8.93 -20.31 -26.27
CA THR A 500 -10.23 -20.91 -25.96
C THR A 500 -10.04 -22.31 -25.36
N ALA A 501 -9.20 -23.15 -25.98
CA ALA A 501 -8.86 -24.48 -25.47
C ALA A 501 -8.11 -24.47 -24.12
N ALA A 502 -7.46 -23.34 -23.80
CA ALA A 502 -6.81 -23.09 -22.52
C ALA A 502 -7.73 -22.45 -21.47
N ASP A 503 -9.03 -22.27 -21.76
CA ASP A 503 -10.01 -21.62 -20.88
C ASP A 503 -9.49 -20.24 -20.43
N TRP A 504 -9.07 -19.48 -21.44
CA TRP A 504 -8.64 -18.09 -21.34
C TRP A 504 -9.65 -17.16 -22.02
N LEU A 505 -10.27 -17.64 -23.11
CA LEU A 505 -11.35 -16.99 -23.82
C LEU A 505 -12.61 -17.85 -23.84
N ALA A 506 -13.76 -17.19 -23.80
CA ALA A 506 -15.09 -17.74 -24.02
C ALA A 506 -15.80 -16.91 -25.10
N GLU A 507 -16.71 -17.54 -25.84
CA GLU A 507 -17.52 -16.88 -26.87
C GLU A 507 -16.67 -16.13 -27.93
N ALA A 508 -15.46 -16.61 -28.20
CA ALA A 508 -14.53 -15.94 -29.10
C ALA A 508 -14.95 -16.15 -30.56
N ALA A 509 -15.02 -15.05 -31.32
CA ALA A 509 -15.31 -15.09 -32.75
C ALA A 509 -14.53 -13.98 -33.47
N VAL A 510 -13.93 -14.34 -34.60
CA VAL A 510 -13.32 -13.37 -35.53
C VAL A 510 -14.33 -13.11 -36.65
N THR A 511 -14.80 -11.87 -36.75
CA THR A 511 -15.82 -11.47 -37.74
C THR A 511 -15.56 -10.03 -38.17
N ASP A 512 -15.66 -9.75 -39.47
CA ASP A 512 -15.46 -8.40 -40.04
C ASP A 512 -14.16 -7.69 -39.60
N GLY A 513 -13.06 -8.46 -39.51
CA GLY A 513 -11.75 -7.94 -39.10
C GLY A 513 -11.66 -7.58 -37.61
N ARG A 514 -12.60 -8.06 -36.78
CA ARG A 514 -12.60 -7.87 -35.33
C ARG A 514 -12.65 -9.19 -34.59
N LEU A 515 -11.91 -9.28 -33.49
CA LEU A 515 -12.04 -10.33 -32.49
C LEU A 515 -12.99 -9.88 -31.40
N THR A 516 -14.15 -10.55 -31.32
CA THR A 516 -15.11 -10.44 -30.22
C THR A 516 -14.96 -11.63 -29.27
N GLY A 517 -15.47 -11.49 -28.05
CA GLY A 517 -15.49 -12.55 -27.05
C GLY A 517 -15.37 -12.00 -25.65
N ARG A 518 -15.09 -12.89 -24.69
CA ARG A 518 -14.94 -12.55 -23.28
C ARG A 518 -13.77 -13.32 -22.66
N LEU A 519 -13.04 -12.67 -21.78
CA LEU A 519 -12.07 -13.33 -20.89
C LEU A 519 -12.80 -14.28 -19.94
N ALA A 520 -12.31 -15.50 -19.78
CA ALA A 520 -12.85 -16.44 -18.80
C ALA A 520 -12.79 -15.85 -17.37
N GLU A 521 -13.78 -16.15 -16.54
CA GLU A 521 -13.93 -15.60 -15.18
C GLU A 521 -12.64 -15.71 -14.35
N ARG A 522 -12.00 -16.88 -14.43
CA ARG A 522 -10.72 -17.21 -13.77
C ARG A 522 -9.60 -16.21 -14.05
N VAL A 523 -9.58 -15.60 -15.24
CA VAL A 523 -8.54 -14.68 -15.69
C VAL A 523 -8.99 -13.21 -15.63
N LEU A 524 -10.20 -12.91 -15.16
CA LEU A 524 -10.63 -11.52 -14.95
C LEU A 524 -9.74 -10.77 -13.96
N GLN A 525 -9.13 -11.46 -12.99
CA GLN A 525 -8.16 -10.86 -12.06
C GLN A 525 -6.94 -10.25 -12.75
N VAL A 526 -6.59 -10.71 -13.96
CA VAL A 526 -5.47 -10.16 -14.74
C VAL A 526 -5.92 -9.12 -15.77
N SER A 527 -7.23 -8.87 -15.90
CA SER A 527 -7.75 -7.84 -16.80
C SER A 527 -7.37 -6.43 -16.34
N CYS A 528 -7.16 -5.56 -17.32
CA CYS A 528 -6.96 -4.13 -17.15
C CYS A 528 -8.02 -3.42 -18.01
N PRO A 529 -9.20 -3.15 -17.43
CA PRO A 529 -10.32 -2.59 -18.18
C PRO A 529 -9.98 -1.30 -18.93
N LEU A 530 -10.70 -1.10 -20.03
CA LEU A 530 -10.80 0.18 -20.71
C LEU A 530 -11.66 1.13 -19.86
N PRO A 531 -11.30 2.43 -19.85
CA PRO A 531 -12.02 3.43 -19.07
C PRO A 531 -13.46 3.65 -19.54
#